data_AF-A0A1R3UEJ3-F1
#
_entry.id   AF-A0A1R3UEJ3-F1
#
_cell.length_a   1.000
_cell.length_b   1.000
_cell.length_c   1.000
_cell.angle_alpha   90.00
_cell.angle_beta   90.00
_cell.angle_gamma   90.00
#
_symmetry.space_group_name_H-M   'P 1'
#
loop_
_entity.id
_entity.type
_entity.pdbx_description
1 polymer ?
#
loop_
_entity_poly.entity_id
_entity_poly.type
_entity_poly.pdbx_seq_one_letter_code
_entity_poly.pdbx_strand_id
1 'polypeptide(L)'
;MDSAKGQDRRWRSEDTVVWAGAGVVLGGLSLAGVVSELDHEGDGFVPLWFGVFVSAALAVGLTLYRAWRSSSEQVPGERRGVAVFLLSALSLPLLTLFPFDGFAAFSDSWSPSVAAALQWASAIALVPFLVAFAVVGRRPRGRSLWKGGLSFASGVLALAIICGSVVVLSLRAPVEHTVAEPGEADRVPSEVTRVGWSRSLPEDMEWHDVLEGSRGPVLVTGDGLLALDGATGEELWSYRRADRPFTRLRSVAGGEHVHMLKTTLPGMDEWELMVFDTATGEIVDRGVLPDHVEEPRDLFDRNRVLSTAVADIHLDQDRGFGNRPIVVRSTLGQEDLWSLESLQDAGESCSVDHDALDRDAVVGETLVVSMVCAPMVGSSHPDLGSDPGRVHRMVAADLATGDEVWRWERHIEDADHTDAPRTRRVVDRSGPEDRTMFVIGASVVIDARTGEEVADLDPPDEQSMGPARSVVDIDAHGSIRMGPTSTEKYAAYEVRWFDPSGESTHTYRIDGARRSWHLRDHEWNAVALDHGTLLTPFTGGPDDAGYSVLSLSAGEESVDAEWIEVLENEQGEGPDADPEHELFPMPGAVLSLATVHGTLILSGLVP
;
A
#
# COMPACT_ATOMS: atom_id res chain seq x y z
N MET A 1 -12.79 86.09 10.59
CA MET A 1 -13.22 85.50 9.31
C MET A 1 -11.97 85.30 8.49
N ASP A 2 -11.33 84.14 8.61
CA ASP A 2 -10.38 83.67 7.60
C ASP A 2 -10.72 82.22 7.31
N SER A 3 -11.14 82.03 6.07
CA SER A 3 -11.53 80.76 5.46
C SER A 3 -10.33 79.82 5.47
N ALA A 4 -10.19 79.01 6.52
CA ALA A 4 -9.37 77.80 6.52
C ALA A 4 -9.96 76.85 5.48
N LYS A 5 -9.54 77.04 4.23
CA LYS A 5 -9.84 76.17 3.09
C LYS A 5 -9.54 74.75 3.51
N GLY A 6 -10.58 73.92 3.55
CA GLY A 6 -10.47 72.48 3.64
C GLY A 6 -9.57 72.02 2.51
N GLN A 7 -8.30 71.81 2.84
CA GLN A 7 -7.35 71.20 1.94
C GLN A 7 -7.77 69.74 1.91
N ASP A 8 -8.68 69.43 0.98
CA ASP A 8 -9.13 68.08 0.70
C ASP A 8 -7.88 67.22 0.58
N ARG A 9 -7.63 66.41 1.61
CA ARG A 9 -6.54 65.45 1.64
C ARG A 9 -6.90 64.41 0.58
N ARG A 10 -6.53 64.71 -0.66
CA ARG A 10 -6.59 63.75 -1.76
C ARG A 10 -5.78 62.55 -1.33
N TRP A 11 -6.50 61.45 -1.13
CA TRP A 11 -5.94 60.13 -0.93
C TRP A 11 -4.92 59.88 -2.03
N ARG A 12 -3.66 59.68 -1.66
CA ARG A 12 -2.60 59.41 -2.63
C ARG A 12 -2.59 57.92 -2.92
N SER A 13 -2.34 57.55 -4.17
CA SER A 13 -2.17 56.14 -4.57
C SER A 13 -1.11 55.41 -3.73
N GLU A 14 -0.12 56.14 -3.22
CA GLU A 14 0.88 55.65 -2.26
C GLU A 14 0.24 55.05 -0.98
N ASP A 15 -0.81 55.69 -0.44
CA ASP A 15 -1.48 55.19 0.77
C ASP A 15 -2.26 53.89 0.48
N THR A 16 -2.82 53.74 -0.72
CA THR A 16 -3.49 52.49 -1.14
C THR A 16 -2.52 51.32 -1.18
N VAL A 17 -1.33 51.51 -1.76
CA VAL A 17 -0.32 50.44 -1.87
C VAL A 17 0.11 49.99 -0.48
N VAL A 18 0.42 50.93 0.42
CA VAL A 18 0.86 50.62 1.80
C VAL A 18 -0.19 49.83 2.57
N TRP A 19 -1.46 50.24 2.51
CA TRP A 19 -2.53 49.53 3.20
C TRP A 19 -2.83 48.16 2.58
N ALA A 20 -2.74 48.03 1.25
CA ALA A 20 -3.03 46.79 0.56
C ALA A 20 -2.18 45.63 1.05
N GLY A 21 -0.85 45.75 1.05
CA GLY A 21 -0.07 44.62 1.54
C GLY A 21 0.30 44.65 3.01
N ALA A 22 -0.10 45.67 3.79
CA ALA A 22 -0.37 45.40 5.20
C ALA A 22 -1.42 44.27 5.31
N GLY A 23 -2.42 44.28 4.42
CA GLY A 23 -3.39 43.19 4.23
C GLY A 23 -2.74 41.87 3.77
N VAL A 24 -1.90 41.90 2.73
CA VAL A 24 -1.17 40.70 2.25
C VAL A 24 -0.30 40.08 3.35
N VAL A 25 0.46 40.89 4.09
CA VAL A 25 1.35 40.38 5.16
C VAL A 25 0.54 39.76 6.29
N LEU A 26 -0.51 40.42 6.77
CA LEU A 26 -1.36 39.87 7.83
C LEU A 26 -2.12 38.63 7.35
N GLY A 27 -2.66 38.65 6.14
CA GLY A 27 -3.32 37.50 5.54
C GLY A 27 -2.38 36.31 5.38
N GLY A 28 -1.14 36.54 4.94
CA GLY A 28 -0.13 35.49 4.77
C GLY A 28 0.29 34.88 6.09
N LEU A 29 0.45 35.69 7.14
CA LEU A 29 0.73 35.21 8.51
C LEU A 29 -0.40 34.37 9.07
N SER A 30 -1.65 34.81 8.87
CA SER A 30 -2.82 34.04 9.29
C SER A 30 -2.91 32.71 8.55
N LEU A 31 -2.71 32.72 7.23
CA LEU A 31 -2.72 31.51 6.42
C LEU A 31 -1.60 30.54 6.82
N ALA A 32 -0.37 31.04 7.04
CA ALA A 32 0.74 30.22 7.51
C ALA A 32 0.46 29.57 8.87
N GLY A 33 -0.21 30.29 9.78
CA GLY A 33 -0.68 29.72 11.05
C GLY A 33 -1.71 28.61 10.86
N VAL A 34 -2.69 28.80 9.97
CA VAL A 34 -3.70 27.77 9.65
C VAL A 34 -3.07 26.55 9.01
N VAL A 35 -2.17 26.74 8.03
CA VAL A 35 -1.46 25.62 7.38
C VAL A 35 -0.59 24.86 8.39
N SER A 36 0.05 25.56 9.32
CA SER A 36 0.84 24.91 10.38
C SER A 36 0.00 24.10 11.35
N GLU A 37 -1.25 24.48 11.58
CA GLU A 37 -2.16 23.71 12.43
C GLU A 37 -2.71 22.49 11.69
N LEU A 38 -2.96 22.60 10.38
CA LEU A 38 -3.46 21.50 9.56
C LEU A 38 -2.40 20.43 9.25
N ASP A 39 -1.11 20.80 9.23
CA ASP A 39 -0.01 19.89 8.89
C ASP A 39 0.61 19.21 10.13
N HIS A 40 -0.21 18.82 11.12
CA HIS A 40 0.25 18.27 12.41
C HIS A 40 1.06 16.96 12.26
N GLU A 41 0.99 16.28 11.12
CA GLU A 41 1.72 15.03 10.84
C GLU A 41 2.93 15.20 9.89
N GLY A 42 3.15 16.38 9.30
CA GLY A 42 4.19 16.60 8.29
C GLY A 42 5.61 16.73 8.87
N ASP A 43 6.59 16.11 8.20
CA ASP A 43 8.02 16.10 8.53
C ASP A 43 8.60 17.51 8.75
N GLY A 44 8.61 18.00 10.00
CA GLY A 44 9.54 18.98 10.61
C GLY A 44 9.74 20.37 9.97
N PHE A 45 9.25 20.64 8.75
CA PHE A 45 9.65 21.78 7.94
C PHE A 45 8.76 23.01 8.16
N VAL A 46 7.50 22.80 8.59
CA VAL A 46 6.51 23.87 8.79
C VAL A 46 6.81 24.81 9.97
N PRO A 47 7.30 24.34 11.14
CA PRO A 47 7.64 25.22 12.26
C PRO A 47 8.74 26.23 11.91
N LEU A 48 9.70 25.83 11.06
CA LEU A 48 10.78 26.69 10.60
C LEU A 48 10.25 27.85 9.75
N TRP A 49 9.35 27.57 8.81
CA TRP A 49 8.71 28.61 7.99
C TRP A 49 7.88 29.59 8.83
N PHE A 50 7.10 29.08 9.78
CA PHE A 50 6.35 29.95 10.70
C PHE A 50 7.28 30.90 11.46
N GLY A 51 8.42 30.38 11.96
CA GLY A 51 9.44 31.19 12.60
C GLY A 51 10.02 32.30 11.71
N VAL A 52 10.29 32.00 10.43
CA VAL A 52 10.77 32.97 9.44
C VAL A 52 9.73 34.06 9.20
N PHE A 53 8.46 33.69 9.00
CA PHE A 53 7.38 34.65 8.77
C PHE A 53 7.14 35.56 9.98
N VAL A 54 7.09 35.00 11.19
CA VAL A 54 6.94 35.78 12.43
C VAL A 54 8.12 36.73 12.62
N SER A 55 9.34 36.29 12.33
CA SER A 55 10.55 37.12 12.42
C SER A 55 10.50 38.29 11.44
N ALA A 56 10.09 38.05 10.19
CA ALA A 56 9.90 39.10 9.19
C ALA A 56 8.81 40.09 9.61
N ALA A 57 7.68 39.59 10.12
CA ALA A 57 6.58 40.41 10.61
C ALA A 57 7.00 41.30 11.80
N LEU A 58 7.73 40.74 12.76
CA LEU A 58 8.29 41.46 13.89
C LEU A 58 9.28 42.54 13.44
N ALA A 59 10.14 42.24 12.46
CA ALA A 59 11.07 43.22 11.91
C ALA A 59 10.33 44.38 11.22
N VAL A 60 9.28 44.10 10.46
CA VAL A 60 8.40 45.13 9.84
C VAL A 60 7.65 45.92 10.92
N GLY A 61 7.09 45.25 11.92
CA GLY A 61 6.39 45.90 13.03
C GLY A 61 7.32 46.81 13.85
N LEU A 62 8.54 46.36 14.13
CA LEU A 62 9.54 47.13 14.86
C LEU A 62 10.03 48.33 14.07
N THR A 63 10.20 48.19 12.74
CA THR A 63 10.58 49.31 11.87
C THR A 63 9.44 50.33 11.75
N LEU A 64 8.19 49.87 11.64
CA LEU A 64 7.01 50.72 11.71
C LEU A 64 6.90 51.44 13.05
N TYR A 65 7.10 50.74 14.16
CA TYR A 65 7.05 51.31 15.51
C TYR A 65 8.16 52.34 15.74
N ARG A 66 9.40 52.04 15.33
CA ARG A 66 10.52 53.00 15.36
C ARG A 66 10.23 54.20 14.48
N ALA A 67 9.75 53.97 13.27
CA ALA A 67 9.35 55.01 12.34
C ALA A 67 8.15 55.81 12.84
N TRP A 68 7.27 55.26 13.68
CA TRP A 68 6.17 55.98 14.31
C TRP A 68 6.64 56.83 15.50
N ARG A 69 7.54 56.27 16.32
CA ARG A 69 8.06 56.89 17.54
C ARG A 69 9.11 57.98 17.27
N SER A 70 9.90 57.88 16.20
CA SER A 70 10.89 58.91 15.85
C SER A 70 10.21 60.15 15.25
N SER A 71 9.63 61.00 16.09
CA SER A 71 8.99 62.26 15.63
C SER A 71 9.98 63.29 15.06
N SER A 72 11.29 63.05 15.15
CA SER A 72 12.33 63.97 14.69
C SER A 72 12.73 63.71 13.23
N GLU A 73 13.10 64.79 12.53
CA GLU A 73 13.66 64.81 11.18
C GLU A 73 14.83 63.83 11.03
N GLN A 74 14.55 62.58 10.69
CA GLN A 74 15.60 61.60 10.41
C GLN A 74 16.09 61.72 8.97
N VAL A 75 17.41 61.70 8.86
CA VAL A 75 18.22 61.86 7.65
C VAL A 75 17.88 60.74 6.64
N PRO A 76 17.66 61.06 5.35
CA PRO A 76 17.25 60.11 4.31
C PRO A 76 18.13 58.85 4.14
N GLY A 77 19.38 58.88 4.59
CA GLY A 77 20.34 57.78 4.43
C GLY A 77 20.04 56.53 5.28
N GLU A 78 19.47 56.70 6.48
CA GLU A 78 19.26 55.60 7.44
C GLU A 78 18.17 54.62 6.96
N ARG A 79 17.18 55.12 6.21
CA ARG A 79 16.08 54.31 5.66
C ARG A 79 16.52 53.33 4.58
N ARG A 80 17.52 53.70 3.77
CA ARG A 80 18.09 52.80 2.75
C ARG A 80 18.81 51.61 3.39
N GLY A 81 19.52 51.84 4.51
CA GLY A 81 20.20 50.77 5.24
C GLY A 81 19.22 49.73 5.79
N VAL A 82 18.10 50.17 6.36
CA VAL A 82 17.06 49.27 6.89
C VAL A 82 16.34 48.51 5.76
N ALA A 83 16.02 49.18 4.65
CA ALA A 83 15.42 48.56 3.48
C ALA A 83 16.32 47.46 2.87
N VAL A 84 17.60 47.77 2.69
CA VAL A 84 18.59 46.80 2.19
C VAL A 84 18.77 45.66 3.17
N PHE A 85 18.87 45.94 4.47
CA PHE A 85 18.99 44.89 5.49
C PHE A 85 17.77 43.96 5.51
N LEU A 86 16.55 44.47 5.43
CA LEU A 86 15.33 43.66 5.34
C LEU A 86 15.30 42.84 4.06
N LEU A 87 15.66 43.42 2.91
CA LEU A 87 15.76 42.70 1.63
C LEU A 87 16.79 41.58 1.71
N SER A 88 17.98 41.83 2.26
CA SER A 88 19.03 40.84 2.45
C SER A 88 18.63 39.74 3.43
N ALA A 89 17.98 40.10 4.55
CA ALA A 89 17.55 39.17 5.58
C ALA A 89 16.39 38.28 5.12
N LEU A 90 15.55 38.74 4.19
CA LEU A 90 14.50 37.94 3.56
C LEU A 90 15.03 37.13 2.36
N SER A 91 15.93 37.68 1.55
CA SER A 91 16.46 36.97 0.38
C SER A 91 17.28 35.75 0.75
N LEU A 92 17.98 35.77 1.88
CA LEU A 92 18.82 34.65 2.31
C LEU A 92 17.99 33.39 2.60
N PRO A 93 16.96 33.39 3.49
CA PRO A 93 16.09 32.23 3.67
C PRO A 93 15.31 31.91 2.40
N LEU A 94 14.87 32.90 1.61
CA LEU A 94 14.24 32.64 0.31
C LEU A 94 15.17 31.95 -0.70
N LEU A 95 16.49 32.05 -0.57
CA LEU A 95 17.47 31.41 -1.45
C LEU A 95 18.01 30.10 -0.88
N THR A 96 18.17 29.99 0.44
CA THR A 96 18.73 28.79 1.10
C THR A 96 17.66 27.76 1.45
N LEU A 97 16.42 28.20 1.64
CA LEU A 97 15.24 27.35 1.82
C LEU A 97 14.37 27.35 0.56
N PHE A 98 14.92 27.86 -0.55
CA PHE A 98 14.39 27.63 -1.87
C PHE A 98 14.52 26.13 -2.16
N PRO A 99 13.43 25.37 -2.28
CA PRO A 99 13.46 24.03 -2.80
C PRO A 99 13.82 24.26 -4.25
N PHE A 100 15.10 24.15 -4.58
CA PHE A 100 15.52 24.05 -5.97
C PHE A 100 14.76 22.92 -6.67
N ASP A 101 14.40 21.90 -5.90
CA ASP A 101 13.50 20.80 -6.25
C ASP A 101 12.09 21.29 -6.66
N GLY A 102 11.61 22.42 -6.12
CA GLY A 102 10.32 23.03 -6.48
C GLY A 102 10.30 23.77 -7.82
N PHE A 103 11.47 23.98 -8.45
CA PHE A 103 11.57 24.45 -9.84
C PHE A 103 11.87 23.30 -10.83
N ALA A 104 11.96 22.06 -10.34
CA ALA A 104 11.86 20.86 -11.16
C ALA A 104 10.40 20.59 -11.59
N ALA A 105 9.57 21.62 -11.76
CA ALA A 105 8.23 21.55 -12.36
C ALA A 105 8.20 21.06 -13.83
N PHE A 106 9.36 20.59 -14.32
CA PHE A 106 9.57 19.96 -15.63
C PHE A 106 10.10 18.52 -15.49
N SER A 107 10.18 17.95 -14.28
CA SER A 107 10.38 16.52 -14.08
C SER A 107 9.03 15.87 -13.84
N ASP A 108 8.79 14.73 -14.51
CA ASP A 108 7.51 14.04 -14.56
C ASP A 108 7.01 13.50 -13.20
N SER A 109 7.83 13.55 -12.14
CA SER A 109 7.53 13.02 -10.80
C SER A 109 7.13 14.07 -9.74
N TRP A 110 6.97 15.35 -10.08
CA TRP A 110 6.79 16.40 -9.06
C TRP A 110 5.34 16.73 -8.72
N SER A 111 5.01 16.69 -7.41
CA SER A 111 3.75 17.17 -6.86
C SER A 111 3.92 17.84 -5.48
N PRO A 112 3.92 19.17 -5.40
CA PRO A 112 4.04 19.84 -4.12
C PRO A 112 2.78 19.61 -3.29
N SER A 113 2.94 19.26 -2.01
CA SER A 113 1.82 19.23 -1.07
C SER A 113 1.10 20.60 -1.07
N VAL A 114 -0.21 20.58 -0.83
CA VAL A 114 -1.03 21.81 -0.80
C VAL A 114 -0.45 22.82 0.21
N ALA A 115 0.07 22.32 1.33
CA ALA A 115 0.76 23.14 2.34
C ALA A 115 1.99 23.84 1.76
N ALA A 116 2.88 23.11 1.08
CA ALA A 116 4.05 23.67 0.44
C ALA A 116 3.65 24.71 -0.62
N ALA A 117 2.69 24.40 -1.48
CA ALA A 117 2.21 25.30 -2.52
C ALA A 117 1.63 26.62 -1.95
N LEU A 118 0.87 26.54 -0.85
CA LEU A 118 0.34 27.72 -0.14
C LEU A 118 1.44 28.56 0.52
N GLN A 119 2.47 27.92 1.07
CA GLN A 119 3.64 28.61 1.61
C GLN A 119 4.39 29.37 0.50
N TRP A 120 4.55 28.75 -0.68
CA TRP A 120 5.13 29.37 -1.88
C TRP A 120 4.35 30.59 -2.35
N ALA A 121 3.04 30.44 -2.52
CA ALA A 121 2.14 31.53 -2.88
C ALA A 121 2.27 32.71 -1.92
N SER A 122 2.35 32.42 -0.62
CA SER A 122 2.51 33.42 0.44
C SER A 122 3.85 34.13 0.35
N ALA A 123 4.95 33.39 0.17
CA ALA A 123 6.29 33.94 0.03
C ALA A 123 6.43 34.84 -1.21
N ILE A 124 5.95 34.37 -2.38
CA ILE A 124 5.96 35.13 -3.64
C ILE A 124 5.13 36.40 -3.53
N ALA A 125 4.01 36.39 -2.79
CA ALA A 125 3.21 37.58 -2.55
C ALA A 125 3.88 38.57 -1.57
N LEU A 126 4.58 38.05 -0.54
CA LEU A 126 5.20 38.86 0.51
C LEU A 126 6.39 39.68 0.00
N VAL A 127 7.24 39.10 -0.84
CA VAL A 127 8.48 39.70 -1.35
C VAL A 127 8.27 41.03 -2.09
N PRO A 128 7.48 41.11 -3.18
CA PRO A 128 7.26 42.34 -3.91
C PRO A 128 6.56 43.39 -3.03
N PHE A 129 5.79 42.94 -2.04
CA PHE A 129 5.15 43.84 -1.12
C PHE A 129 6.12 44.49 -0.12
N LEU A 130 7.04 43.70 0.44
CA LEU A 130 8.11 44.20 1.29
C LEU A 130 9.04 45.13 0.51
N VAL A 131 9.34 44.82 -0.75
CA VAL A 131 10.06 45.69 -1.67
C VAL A 131 9.32 47.02 -1.86
N ALA A 132 8.02 46.98 -2.22
CA ALA A 132 7.22 48.17 -2.42
C ALA A 132 7.15 49.03 -1.15
N PHE A 133 6.99 48.41 0.00
CA PHE A 133 6.97 49.08 1.30
C PHE A 133 8.31 49.76 1.61
N ALA A 134 9.42 49.05 1.40
CA ALA A 134 10.77 49.56 1.60
C ALA A 134 11.10 50.75 0.69
N VAL A 135 10.63 50.70 -0.57
CA VAL A 135 10.80 51.79 -1.55
C VAL A 135 9.96 53.01 -1.21
N VAL A 136 8.70 52.82 -0.81
CA VAL A 136 7.78 53.93 -0.52
C VAL A 136 8.17 54.66 0.76
N GLY A 137 8.60 53.95 1.81
CA GLY A 137 9.29 54.49 2.98
C GLY A 137 8.61 55.67 3.69
N ARG A 138 7.31 55.89 3.49
CA ARG A 138 6.55 57.07 3.94
C ARG A 138 5.47 56.66 4.92
N ARG A 139 5.30 57.47 5.97
CA ARG A 139 4.20 57.30 6.93
C ARG A 139 2.87 57.49 6.19
N PRO A 140 1.89 56.57 6.31
CA PRO A 140 0.55 56.79 5.80
C PRO A 140 -0.03 58.02 6.51
N ARG A 141 -0.23 59.11 5.77
CA ARG A 141 -0.67 60.41 6.33
C ARG A 141 -2.17 60.57 6.15
N GLY A 142 -2.96 59.68 6.74
CA GLY A 142 -4.42 59.78 6.67
C GLY A 142 -5.16 58.83 7.59
N ARG A 143 -5.86 59.36 8.60
CA ARG A 143 -6.75 58.62 9.53
C ARG A 143 -8.09 58.22 8.91
N SER A 144 -8.24 58.21 7.58
CA SER A 144 -9.48 57.72 6.97
C SER A 144 -9.50 56.20 7.09
N LEU A 145 -9.98 55.73 8.25
CA LEU A 145 -10.11 54.31 8.58
C LEU A 145 -10.86 53.53 7.49
N TRP A 146 -11.83 54.19 6.83
CA TRP A 146 -12.65 53.57 5.81
C TRP A 146 -11.90 53.28 4.49
N LYS A 147 -11.11 54.24 3.97
CA LYS A 147 -10.32 54.04 2.74
C LYS A 147 -9.10 53.13 2.97
N GLY A 148 -8.51 53.19 4.16
CA GLY A 148 -7.47 52.27 4.58
C GLY A 148 -8.00 50.83 4.68
N GLY A 149 -9.19 50.65 5.25
CA GLY A 149 -9.85 49.35 5.35
C GLY A 149 -10.16 48.72 3.98
N LEU A 150 -10.66 49.50 3.01
CA LEU A 150 -10.90 49.00 1.65
C LEU A 150 -9.61 48.57 0.94
N SER A 151 -8.54 49.33 1.10
CA SER A 151 -7.24 48.99 0.50
C SER A 151 -6.66 47.74 1.17
N PHE A 152 -6.73 47.65 2.49
CA PHE A 152 -6.34 46.45 3.25
C PHE A 152 -7.10 45.21 2.78
N ALA A 153 -8.43 45.32 2.65
CA ALA A 153 -9.28 44.24 2.16
C ALA A 153 -8.90 43.78 0.75
N SER A 154 -8.49 44.69 -0.14
CA SER A 154 -8.09 44.32 -1.50
C SER A 154 -6.79 43.52 -1.54
N GLY A 155 -5.84 43.77 -0.64
CA GLY A 155 -4.64 42.95 -0.54
C GLY A 155 -4.89 41.58 0.08
N VAL A 156 -5.75 41.48 1.10
CA VAL A 156 -6.20 40.18 1.62
C VAL A 156 -6.90 39.37 0.52
N LEU A 157 -7.79 40.00 -0.25
CA LEU A 157 -8.49 39.36 -1.35
C LEU A 157 -7.54 38.89 -2.46
N ALA A 158 -6.53 39.70 -2.81
CA ALA A 158 -5.54 39.32 -3.81
C ALA A 158 -4.76 38.07 -3.38
N LEU A 159 -4.33 38.02 -2.12
CA LEU A 159 -3.67 36.84 -1.56
C LEU A 159 -4.61 35.63 -1.57
N ALA A 160 -5.86 35.79 -1.13
CA ALA A 160 -6.85 34.72 -1.12
C ALA A 160 -7.10 34.16 -2.53
N ILE A 161 -7.13 35.00 -3.56
CA ILE A 161 -7.27 34.55 -4.96
C ILE A 161 -6.04 33.77 -5.41
N ILE A 162 -4.81 34.25 -5.11
CA ILE A 162 -3.58 33.54 -5.48
C ILE A 162 -3.52 32.18 -4.77
N CYS A 163 -3.68 32.16 -3.45
CA CYS A 163 -3.69 30.95 -2.65
C CYS A 163 -4.80 29.99 -3.07
N GLY A 164 -6.02 30.49 -3.30
CA GLY A 164 -7.14 29.70 -3.80
C GLY A 164 -6.89 29.13 -5.19
N SER A 165 -6.25 29.90 -6.08
CA SER A 165 -5.86 29.42 -7.42
C SER A 165 -4.81 28.32 -7.33
N VAL A 166 -3.81 28.48 -6.45
CA VAL A 166 -2.78 27.47 -6.20
C VAL A 166 -3.41 26.20 -5.64
N VAL A 167 -4.30 26.30 -4.65
CA VAL A 167 -5.04 25.13 -4.12
C VAL A 167 -5.84 24.46 -5.24
N VAL A 168 -6.60 25.21 -6.03
CA VAL A 168 -7.39 24.65 -7.15
C VAL A 168 -6.51 23.98 -8.19
N LEU A 169 -5.32 24.53 -8.48
CA LEU A 169 -4.38 23.92 -9.42
C LEU A 169 -3.72 22.67 -8.83
N SER A 170 -3.33 22.69 -7.55
CA SER A 170 -2.78 21.52 -6.84
C SER A 170 -3.80 20.39 -6.72
N LEU A 171 -5.09 20.71 -6.50
CA LEU A 171 -6.18 19.74 -6.47
C LEU A 171 -6.55 19.18 -7.85
N ARG A 172 -6.02 19.79 -8.93
CA ARG A 172 -6.21 19.34 -10.31
C ARG A 172 -4.95 18.68 -10.87
N ALA A 173 -4.13 18.07 -10.02
CA ALA A 173 -3.04 17.24 -10.49
C ALA A 173 -3.55 16.32 -11.61
N PRO A 174 -2.93 16.36 -12.80
CA PRO A 174 -3.40 15.54 -13.90
C PRO A 174 -3.32 14.08 -13.47
N VAL A 175 -4.42 13.36 -13.66
CA VAL A 175 -4.40 11.91 -13.61
C VAL A 175 -3.91 11.46 -14.97
N GLU A 176 -2.77 10.78 -14.99
CA GLU A 176 -2.30 10.08 -16.17
C GLU A 176 -2.95 8.70 -16.14
N HIS A 177 -3.94 8.50 -17.00
CA HIS A 177 -4.64 7.23 -17.11
C HIS A 177 -4.54 6.74 -18.54
N THR A 178 -3.78 5.68 -18.73
CA THR A 178 -3.73 4.91 -19.96
C THR A 178 -4.60 3.66 -19.79
N VAL A 179 -5.25 3.24 -20.86
CA VAL A 179 -6.13 2.07 -20.88
C VAL A 179 -5.65 1.19 -22.03
N ALA A 180 -5.55 -0.11 -21.79
CA ALA A 180 -5.16 -1.09 -22.78
C ALA A 180 -6.35 -1.48 -23.67
N GLU A 181 -6.07 -1.90 -24.90
CA GLU A 181 -7.09 -2.58 -25.70
C GLU A 181 -7.45 -3.92 -25.04
N PRO A 182 -8.74 -4.34 -25.09
CA PRO A 182 -9.15 -5.66 -24.63
C PRO A 182 -8.32 -6.74 -25.31
N GLY A 183 -7.77 -7.66 -24.51
CA GLY A 183 -6.93 -8.76 -24.97
C GLY A 183 -7.25 -10.03 -24.19
N GLU A 184 -6.96 -11.17 -24.80
CA GLU A 184 -7.07 -12.46 -24.10
C GLU A 184 -5.89 -12.62 -23.14
N ALA A 185 -6.17 -13.23 -21.99
CA ALA A 185 -5.15 -13.64 -21.04
C ALA A 185 -4.32 -14.79 -21.63
N ASP A 186 -2.99 -14.68 -21.56
CA ASP A 186 -2.14 -15.85 -21.77
C ASP A 186 -2.31 -16.84 -20.62
N ARG A 187 -1.95 -18.11 -20.86
CA ARG A 187 -1.94 -19.10 -19.78
C ARG A 187 -0.73 -18.89 -18.89
N VAL A 188 -0.86 -19.28 -17.62
CA VAL A 188 0.32 -19.50 -16.76
C VAL A 188 1.20 -20.56 -17.45
N PRO A 189 2.52 -20.36 -17.59
CA PRO A 189 3.40 -21.37 -18.14
C PRO A 189 3.34 -22.66 -17.32
N SER A 190 3.30 -23.81 -17.99
CA SER A 190 3.42 -25.12 -17.32
C SER A 190 4.87 -25.45 -16.94
N GLU A 191 5.82 -24.85 -17.64
CA GLU A 191 7.25 -25.05 -17.43
C GLU A 191 7.97 -23.70 -17.53
N VAL A 192 9.14 -23.62 -16.91
CA VAL A 192 9.99 -22.43 -16.95
C VAL A 192 11.44 -22.89 -17.09
N THR A 193 12.16 -22.34 -18.07
CA THR A 193 13.57 -22.67 -18.33
C THR A 193 14.48 -21.44 -18.31
N ARG A 194 13.93 -20.22 -18.40
CA ARG A 194 14.72 -18.99 -18.52
C ARG A 194 13.97 -17.73 -18.10
N VAL A 195 14.73 -16.65 -17.88
CA VAL A 195 14.18 -15.30 -17.78
C VAL A 195 13.77 -14.82 -19.17
N GLY A 196 12.50 -14.48 -19.34
CA GLY A 196 11.95 -13.94 -20.59
C GLY A 196 12.14 -12.44 -20.70
N TRP A 197 11.90 -11.73 -19.60
CA TRP A 197 12.09 -10.30 -19.46
C TRP A 197 12.46 -9.96 -18.03
N SER A 198 13.11 -8.81 -17.85
CA SER A 198 13.40 -8.24 -16.53
C SER A 198 13.24 -6.73 -16.57
N ARG A 199 12.71 -6.17 -15.50
CA ARG A 199 12.42 -4.75 -15.33
C ARG A 199 12.79 -4.32 -13.92
N SER A 200 13.70 -3.36 -13.83
CA SER A 200 13.96 -2.63 -12.60
C SER A 200 13.01 -1.45 -12.50
N LEU A 201 12.37 -1.26 -11.35
CA LEU A 201 11.65 -0.03 -11.09
C LEU A 201 12.63 1.14 -10.90
N PRO A 202 12.27 2.37 -11.30
CA PRO A 202 13.08 3.55 -10.99
C PRO A 202 13.33 3.68 -9.49
N GLU A 203 14.52 4.11 -9.08
CA GLU A 203 14.88 4.27 -7.65
C GLU A 203 13.98 5.28 -6.91
N ASP A 204 13.37 6.23 -7.64
CA ASP A 204 12.42 7.21 -7.11
C ASP A 204 10.96 6.73 -7.10
N MET A 205 10.69 5.55 -7.64
CA MET A 205 9.37 4.94 -7.62
C MET A 205 9.23 4.07 -6.36
N GLU A 206 8.46 4.56 -5.41
CA GLU A 206 8.04 3.77 -4.26
C GLU A 206 7.10 2.65 -4.74
N TRP A 207 7.40 1.41 -4.35
CA TRP A 207 6.53 0.24 -4.56
C TRP A 207 5.95 -0.19 -3.22
N HIS A 208 4.72 -0.72 -3.24
CA HIS A 208 4.07 -1.24 -2.04
C HIS A 208 3.64 -2.70 -2.16
N ASP A 209 3.17 -3.14 -3.34
CA ASP A 209 2.64 -4.49 -3.52
C ASP A 209 2.64 -4.91 -5.00
N VAL A 210 2.48 -6.21 -5.24
CA VAL A 210 2.19 -6.81 -6.55
C VAL A 210 0.89 -7.60 -6.47
N LEU A 211 -0.06 -7.20 -7.30
CA LEU A 211 -1.37 -7.81 -7.39
C LEU A 211 -1.44 -8.72 -8.62
N GLU A 212 -2.18 -9.82 -8.49
CA GLU A 212 -2.55 -10.63 -9.65
C GLU A 212 -3.50 -9.84 -10.55
N GLY A 213 -3.21 -9.85 -11.84
CA GLY A 213 -4.05 -9.29 -12.89
C GLY A 213 -4.33 -10.31 -13.98
N SER A 214 -5.43 -10.11 -14.69
CA SER A 214 -5.91 -11.02 -15.73
C SER A 214 -4.97 -11.20 -16.92
N ARG A 215 -4.02 -10.28 -17.15
CA ARG A 215 -3.05 -10.34 -18.26
C ARG A 215 -1.58 -10.28 -17.81
N GLY A 216 -1.34 -10.43 -16.51
CA GLY A 216 -0.03 -10.24 -15.89
C GLY A 216 -0.14 -9.44 -14.58
N PRO A 217 1.00 -9.03 -14.00
CA PRO A 217 1.00 -8.35 -12.71
C PRO A 217 0.44 -6.92 -12.79
N VAL A 218 -0.26 -6.52 -11.74
CA VAL A 218 -0.58 -5.11 -11.47
C VAL A 218 0.29 -4.65 -10.30
N LEU A 219 1.25 -3.79 -10.59
CA LEU A 219 2.13 -3.18 -9.61
C LEU A 219 1.40 -2.05 -8.89
N VAL A 220 1.53 -2.05 -7.57
CA VAL A 220 1.09 -0.96 -6.72
C VAL A 220 2.29 -0.06 -6.43
N THR A 221 2.23 1.17 -6.93
CA THR A 221 3.25 2.19 -6.73
C THR A 221 2.73 3.30 -5.81
N GLY A 222 3.63 4.08 -5.21
CA GLY A 222 3.26 5.21 -4.37
C GLY A 222 2.44 6.26 -5.11
N ASP A 223 2.54 6.31 -6.44
CA ASP A 223 1.80 7.22 -7.30
C ASP A 223 0.72 6.54 -8.15
N GLY A 224 0.40 5.26 -7.92
CA GLY A 224 -0.80 4.62 -8.46
C GLY A 224 -0.66 3.15 -8.81
N LEU A 225 -1.16 2.81 -10.01
CA LEU A 225 -1.22 1.44 -10.52
C LEU A 225 -0.53 1.35 -11.88
N LEU A 226 0.21 0.26 -12.06
CA LEU A 226 0.89 -0.05 -13.31
C LEU A 226 0.69 -1.54 -13.64
N ALA A 227 -0.09 -1.84 -14.67
CA ALA A 227 -0.24 -3.20 -15.15
C ALA A 227 0.77 -3.53 -16.23
N LEU A 228 1.39 -4.70 -16.11
CA LEU A 228 2.33 -5.22 -17.08
C LEU A 228 1.74 -6.44 -17.78
N ASP A 229 2.11 -6.59 -19.04
CA ASP A 229 1.88 -7.80 -19.82
C ASP A 229 2.79 -8.90 -19.29
N GLY A 230 2.21 -10.01 -18.83
CA GLY A 230 2.97 -11.07 -18.18
C GLY A 230 3.98 -11.75 -19.10
N ALA A 231 3.68 -11.86 -20.40
CA ALA A 231 4.56 -12.51 -21.37
C ALA A 231 5.77 -11.63 -21.76
N THR A 232 5.59 -10.31 -21.80
CA THR A 232 6.60 -9.38 -22.36
C THR A 232 7.21 -8.42 -21.34
N GLY A 233 6.54 -8.16 -20.21
CA GLY A 233 6.93 -7.15 -19.22
C GLY A 233 6.65 -5.71 -19.65
N GLU A 234 6.03 -5.51 -20.81
CA GLU A 234 5.64 -4.19 -21.31
C GLU A 234 4.44 -3.64 -20.51
N GLU A 235 4.35 -2.32 -20.41
CA GLU A 235 3.21 -1.66 -19.77
C GLU A 235 1.95 -1.80 -20.63
N LEU A 236 0.89 -2.36 -20.05
CA LEU A 236 -0.43 -2.47 -20.68
C LEU A 236 -1.24 -1.20 -20.45
N TRP A 237 -1.37 -0.84 -19.18
CA TRP A 237 -2.12 0.32 -18.74
C TRP A 237 -1.53 0.83 -17.42
N SER A 238 -1.78 2.10 -17.14
CA SER A 238 -1.32 2.76 -15.94
C SER A 238 -2.35 3.78 -15.49
N TYR A 239 -2.52 3.87 -14.18
CA TYR A 239 -3.26 4.93 -13.53
C TYR A 239 -2.32 5.60 -12.54
N ARG A 240 -1.80 6.77 -12.89
CA ARG A 240 -0.84 7.52 -12.08
C ARG A 240 -1.39 8.86 -11.67
N ARG A 241 -1.13 9.23 -10.42
CA ARG A 241 -1.46 10.53 -9.87
C ARG A 241 -0.30 11.04 -9.03
N ALA A 242 0.39 12.04 -9.55
CA ALA A 242 1.59 12.56 -8.92
C ALA A 242 1.34 13.04 -7.48
N ASP A 243 0.16 13.57 -7.14
CA ASP A 243 -0.04 14.39 -5.92
C ASP A 243 -0.39 13.68 -4.63
N ARG A 244 -0.59 12.35 -4.62
CA ARG A 244 -0.90 11.65 -3.37
C ARG A 244 -0.34 10.24 -3.31
N PRO A 245 0.28 9.87 -2.18
CA PRO A 245 0.40 8.45 -1.84
C PRO A 245 -1.00 7.85 -1.80
N PHE A 246 -1.21 6.81 -2.58
CA PHE A 246 -2.39 5.97 -2.43
C PHE A 246 -2.30 5.33 -1.07
N THR A 247 -3.41 5.33 -0.35
CA THR A 247 -3.32 4.81 1.01
C THR A 247 -3.27 3.30 0.94
N ARG A 248 -4.16 2.64 0.16
CA ARG A 248 -4.29 1.16 0.13
C ARG A 248 -4.96 0.60 -1.13
N LEU A 249 -4.55 -0.60 -1.52
CA LEU A 249 -4.91 -1.31 -2.75
C LEU A 249 -5.09 -2.81 -2.50
N ARG A 250 -5.95 -3.48 -3.29
CA ARG A 250 -6.14 -4.94 -3.23
C ARG A 250 -6.68 -5.51 -4.55
N SER A 251 -6.31 -6.74 -4.87
CA SER A 251 -6.89 -7.53 -5.98
C SER A 251 -8.16 -8.27 -5.56
N VAL A 252 -9.14 -8.35 -6.46
CA VAL A 252 -10.46 -8.92 -6.23
C VAL A 252 -10.82 -9.90 -7.35
N ALA A 253 -11.52 -10.98 -6.98
CA ALA A 253 -12.01 -12.01 -7.90
C ALA A 253 -10.90 -12.68 -8.73
N GLY A 254 -9.83 -13.16 -8.08
CA GLY A 254 -8.75 -13.88 -8.76
C GLY A 254 -8.00 -13.05 -9.79
N GLY A 255 -7.89 -11.73 -9.56
CA GLY A 255 -7.17 -10.84 -10.45
C GLY A 255 -8.00 -10.19 -11.54
N GLU A 256 -9.33 -10.37 -11.60
CA GLU A 256 -10.16 -9.66 -12.59
C GLU A 256 -10.28 -8.16 -12.32
N HIS A 257 -10.35 -7.77 -11.03
CA HIS A 257 -10.52 -6.38 -10.63
C HIS A 257 -9.50 -5.95 -9.58
N VAL A 258 -9.16 -4.67 -9.55
CA VAL A 258 -8.37 -4.05 -8.47
C VAL A 258 -9.18 -2.94 -7.82
N HIS A 259 -9.28 -3.00 -6.49
CA HIS A 259 -9.96 -2.00 -5.68
C HIS A 259 -8.93 -1.03 -5.11
N MET A 260 -9.11 0.25 -5.40
CA MET A 260 -8.25 1.32 -4.94
C MET A 260 -9.02 2.29 -4.07
N LEU A 261 -8.56 2.48 -2.83
CA LEU A 261 -9.06 3.53 -1.97
C LEU A 261 -8.16 4.76 -2.05
N LYS A 262 -8.82 5.89 -2.22
CA LYS A 262 -8.21 7.20 -2.34
C LYS A 262 -8.89 8.18 -1.39
N THR A 263 -8.13 8.97 -0.67
CA THR A 263 -8.69 10.15 0.01
C THR A 263 -9.01 11.25 -1.02
N THR A 264 -10.22 11.83 -0.96
CA THR A 264 -10.61 12.93 -1.87
C THR A 264 -9.86 14.22 -1.55
N LEU A 265 -9.55 14.48 -0.28
CA LEU A 265 -8.87 15.67 0.21
C LEU A 265 -8.02 15.36 1.46
N PRO A 266 -6.79 15.89 1.57
CA PRO A 266 -5.98 15.73 2.79
C PRO A 266 -6.71 16.25 4.01
N GLY A 267 -6.78 15.43 5.05
CA GLY A 267 -7.45 15.76 6.31
C GLY A 267 -8.98 15.69 6.24
N MET A 268 -9.55 15.14 5.17
CA MET A 268 -10.96 14.78 5.11
C MET A 268 -11.08 13.25 5.15
N ASP A 269 -12.00 12.74 5.96
CA ASP A 269 -12.29 11.31 6.12
C ASP A 269 -13.17 10.75 4.99
N GLU A 270 -13.24 11.45 3.86
CA GLU A 270 -14.01 11.00 2.69
C GLU A 270 -13.09 10.20 1.77
N TRP A 271 -13.43 8.92 1.62
CA TRP A 271 -12.69 7.97 0.80
C TRP A 271 -13.46 7.68 -0.48
N GLU A 272 -12.76 7.71 -1.61
CA GLU A 272 -13.25 7.29 -2.91
C GLU A 272 -12.72 5.88 -3.18
N LEU A 273 -13.63 4.92 -3.34
CA LEU A 273 -13.35 3.59 -3.89
C LEU A 273 -13.42 3.67 -5.41
N MET A 274 -12.36 3.20 -6.06
CA MET A 274 -12.30 3.01 -7.50
C MET A 274 -12.05 1.53 -7.79
N VAL A 275 -12.85 0.97 -8.70
CA VAL A 275 -12.70 -0.41 -9.15
C VAL A 275 -12.18 -0.40 -10.58
N PHE A 276 -11.05 -1.05 -10.80
CA PHE A 276 -10.39 -1.17 -12.10
C PHE A 276 -10.58 -2.57 -12.64
N ASP A 277 -10.92 -2.70 -13.92
CA ASP A 277 -10.73 -3.93 -14.68
C ASP A 277 -9.22 -4.12 -14.92
N THR A 278 -8.65 -5.26 -14.54
CA THR A 278 -7.20 -5.47 -14.63
C THR A 278 -6.70 -5.77 -16.04
N ALA A 279 -7.59 -6.17 -16.97
CA ALA A 279 -7.21 -6.49 -18.34
C ALA A 279 -6.96 -5.21 -19.16
N THR A 280 -7.74 -4.18 -18.87
CA THR A 280 -7.82 -2.93 -19.64
C THR A 280 -7.37 -1.71 -18.84
N GLY A 281 -7.53 -1.73 -17.52
CA GLY A 281 -7.38 -0.55 -16.68
C GLY A 281 -8.59 0.38 -16.70
N GLU A 282 -9.71 0.00 -17.33
CA GLU A 282 -10.93 0.80 -17.28
C GLU A 282 -11.49 0.87 -15.86
N ILE A 283 -11.97 2.06 -15.47
CA ILE A 283 -12.62 2.23 -14.18
C ILE A 283 -14.08 1.83 -14.34
N VAL A 284 -14.42 0.64 -13.85
CA VAL A 284 -15.75 0.03 -13.98
C VAL A 284 -16.73 0.57 -12.94
N ASP A 285 -16.23 1.00 -11.78
CA ASP A 285 -17.04 1.63 -10.74
C ASP A 285 -16.29 2.69 -9.93
N ARG A 286 -17.04 3.66 -9.40
CA ARG A 286 -16.56 4.69 -8.47
C ARG A 286 -17.62 4.96 -7.41
N GLY A 287 -17.23 4.82 -6.14
CA GLY A 287 -18.07 5.08 -4.98
C GLY A 287 -17.38 5.98 -3.97
N VAL A 288 -18.14 6.76 -3.22
CA VAL A 288 -17.66 7.41 -2.00
C VAL A 288 -18.02 6.50 -0.84
N LEU A 289 -17.05 6.12 -0.02
CA LEU A 289 -17.29 5.35 1.20
C LEU A 289 -18.02 6.23 2.23
N PRO A 290 -19.01 5.69 2.96
CA PRO A 290 -19.74 6.45 3.97
C PRO A 290 -18.85 7.00 5.10
N ASP A 291 -19.17 8.18 5.61
CA ASP A 291 -18.46 8.91 6.70
C ASP A 291 -18.34 8.15 8.04
N HIS A 292 -18.88 6.92 8.16
CA HIS A 292 -18.92 6.15 9.41
C HIS A 292 -17.80 5.12 9.57
N VAL A 293 -16.85 5.07 8.64
CA VAL A 293 -15.64 4.27 8.82
C VAL A 293 -14.72 5.03 9.78
N GLU A 294 -14.82 4.70 11.07
CA GLU A 294 -14.21 5.46 12.18
C GLU A 294 -12.70 5.68 12.05
N GLU A 295 -11.97 4.83 11.36
CA GLU A 295 -10.65 5.18 10.82
C GLU A 295 -10.30 4.22 9.64
N PRO A 296 -9.91 4.73 8.47
CA PRO A 296 -9.43 3.94 7.33
C PRO A 296 -8.15 3.17 7.64
N ARG A 297 -7.39 3.61 8.66
CA ARG A 297 -6.26 2.86 9.21
C ARG A 297 -6.74 1.49 9.73
N ASP A 298 -7.91 1.38 10.33
CA ASP A 298 -8.45 0.11 10.84
C ASP A 298 -9.00 -0.82 9.74
N LEU A 299 -9.40 -0.29 8.58
CA LEU A 299 -9.89 -1.11 7.46
C LEU A 299 -8.83 -2.03 6.84
N PHE A 300 -7.53 -1.77 7.03
CA PHE A 300 -6.51 -2.63 6.43
C PHE A 300 -5.18 -2.81 7.21
N ASP A 301 -4.81 -1.98 8.21
CA ASP A 301 -3.56 -2.23 8.99
C ASP A 301 -3.78 -3.28 10.07
N ARG A 302 -5.05 -3.53 10.45
CA ARG A 302 -5.39 -4.38 11.59
C ARG A 302 -6.48 -5.37 11.28
N ASN A 303 -7.49 -5.00 10.49
CA ASN A 303 -8.52 -5.95 10.08
C ASN A 303 -8.15 -6.50 8.70
N ARG A 304 -7.72 -7.76 8.64
CA ARG A 304 -7.55 -8.47 7.36
C ARG A 304 -8.92 -8.47 6.69
N VAL A 305 -9.02 -7.74 5.59
CA VAL A 305 -10.21 -7.70 4.75
C VAL A 305 -9.94 -8.60 3.53
N LEU A 306 -10.84 -9.52 3.20
CA LEU A 306 -10.83 -10.17 1.88
C LEU A 306 -11.91 -9.50 1.06
N SER A 307 -11.60 -9.01 -0.13
CA SER A 307 -12.61 -8.36 -0.98
C SER A 307 -12.88 -9.24 -2.19
N THR A 308 -14.16 -9.44 -2.48
CA THR A 308 -14.69 -10.23 -3.59
C THR A 308 -15.53 -9.30 -4.47
N ALA A 309 -15.97 -9.76 -5.64
CA ALA A 309 -16.84 -8.93 -6.49
C ALA A 309 -18.17 -8.56 -5.81
N VAL A 310 -18.60 -9.34 -4.80
CA VAL A 310 -19.91 -9.22 -4.17
C VAL A 310 -19.81 -8.73 -2.72
N ALA A 311 -18.73 -9.08 -2.03
CA ALA A 311 -18.58 -8.85 -0.61
C ALA A 311 -17.15 -8.54 -0.12
N ASP A 312 -17.06 -7.69 0.89
CA ASP A 312 -15.89 -7.42 1.72
C ASP A 312 -15.99 -8.17 3.05
N ILE A 313 -14.98 -8.97 3.39
CA ILE A 313 -14.96 -9.87 4.53
C ILE A 313 -14.03 -9.26 5.58
N HIS A 314 -14.57 -8.77 6.69
CA HIS A 314 -13.81 -8.14 7.76
C HIS A 314 -13.59 -9.08 8.93
N LEU A 315 -12.35 -9.13 9.43
CA LEU A 315 -12.04 -9.67 10.75
C LEU A 315 -12.07 -8.54 11.78
N ASP A 316 -13.11 -8.48 12.64
CA ASP A 316 -13.19 -7.48 13.70
C ASP A 316 -12.17 -7.78 14.82
N GLN A 317 -11.08 -7.01 14.90
CA GLN A 317 -10.05 -7.17 15.93
C GLN A 317 -10.33 -6.40 17.25
N ASP A 318 -11.29 -5.49 17.30
CA ASP A 318 -11.40 -4.52 18.41
C ASP A 318 -11.99 -5.10 19.70
N ARG A 319 -12.40 -6.36 19.68
CA ARG A 319 -12.89 -7.08 20.87
C ARG A 319 -11.80 -8.04 21.35
N GLY A 320 -10.96 -7.57 22.28
CA GLY A 320 -9.77 -8.29 22.74
C GLY A 320 -10.00 -9.77 23.10
N PHE A 321 -9.06 -10.66 22.72
CA PHE A 321 -8.96 -12.12 22.99
C PHE A 321 -10.22 -13.01 22.95
N GLY A 322 -11.41 -12.49 22.64
CA GLY A 322 -12.66 -13.24 22.50
C GLY A 322 -12.98 -13.53 21.05
N ASN A 323 -13.96 -14.42 20.82
CA ASN A 323 -14.48 -14.79 19.49
C ASN A 323 -14.65 -13.54 18.62
N ARG A 324 -13.75 -13.38 17.64
CA ARG A 324 -13.77 -12.27 16.68
C ARG A 324 -14.77 -12.63 15.59
N PRO A 325 -15.88 -11.90 15.44
CA PRO A 325 -16.82 -12.19 14.37
C PRO A 325 -16.15 -11.85 13.03
N ILE A 326 -16.20 -12.80 12.09
CA ILE A 326 -16.03 -12.45 10.68
C ILE A 326 -17.33 -11.76 10.26
N VAL A 327 -17.23 -10.55 9.74
CA VAL A 327 -18.37 -9.78 9.23
C VAL A 327 -18.21 -9.66 7.73
N VAL A 328 -19.18 -10.15 6.97
CA VAL A 328 -19.20 -10.05 5.52
C VAL A 328 -20.15 -8.91 5.14
N ARG A 329 -19.64 -7.94 4.39
CA ARG A 329 -20.32 -6.72 3.95
C ARG A 329 -20.46 -6.70 2.45
N SER A 330 -21.44 -6.01 1.91
CA SER A 330 -21.52 -5.77 0.48
C SER A 330 -20.39 -4.84 0.05
N THR A 331 -19.66 -5.21 -1.01
CA THR A 331 -18.61 -4.36 -1.59
C THR A 331 -19.15 -3.01 -2.04
N LEU A 332 -20.32 -3.00 -2.69
CA LEU A 332 -20.94 -1.79 -3.26
C LEU A 332 -21.78 -1.03 -2.24
N GLY A 333 -22.46 -1.74 -1.34
CA GLY A 333 -23.42 -1.14 -0.40
C GLY A 333 -22.85 -0.82 0.98
N GLN A 334 -21.71 -1.41 1.35
CA GLN A 334 -21.13 -1.37 2.70
C GLN A 334 -22.12 -1.80 3.81
N GLU A 335 -23.22 -2.44 3.45
CA GLU A 335 -24.18 -3.04 4.38
C GLU A 335 -23.65 -4.41 4.83
N ASP A 336 -23.72 -4.69 6.13
CA ASP A 336 -23.44 -6.02 6.67
C ASP A 336 -24.40 -7.02 6.02
N LEU A 337 -23.87 -7.93 5.20
CA LEU A 337 -24.63 -9.02 4.59
C LEU A 337 -24.94 -10.06 5.67
N TRP A 338 -23.90 -10.49 6.38
CA TRP A 338 -24.01 -11.48 7.45
C TRP A 338 -22.75 -11.50 8.32
N SER A 339 -22.81 -12.18 9.48
CA SER A 339 -21.66 -12.42 10.34
C SER A 339 -21.55 -13.89 10.75
N LEU A 340 -20.32 -14.36 10.92
CA LEU A 340 -19.98 -15.77 11.21
C LEU A 340 -20.35 -16.22 12.63
N GLU A 341 -20.85 -15.31 13.50
CA GLU A 341 -21.49 -15.74 14.76
C GLU A 341 -22.63 -16.72 14.50
N SER A 342 -23.24 -16.66 13.32
CA SER A 342 -24.30 -17.56 12.87
C SER A 342 -23.84 -19.01 12.62
N LEU A 343 -22.55 -19.25 12.35
CA LEU A 343 -22.02 -20.58 11.98
C LEU A 343 -21.44 -21.36 13.18
N GLN A 344 -21.48 -20.79 14.38
CA GLN A 344 -21.01 -21.45 15.60
C GLN A 344 -22.17 -22.16 16.31
N ASP A 345 -21.94 -23.40 16.72
CA ASP A 345 -22.93 -24.15 17.49
C ASP A 345 -23.06 -23.59 18.92
N ALA A 346 -24.29 -23.60 19.44
CA ALA A 346 -24.59 -23.06 20.76
C ALA A 346 -23.81 -23.82 21.85
N GLY A 347 -22.90 -23.13 22.54
CA GLY A 347 -22.11 -23.69 23.63
C GLY A 347 -20.66 -24.05 23.26
N GLU A 348 -20.20 -23.68 22.07
CA GLU A 348 -18.81 -23.82 21.64
C GLU A 348 -18.11 -22.46 21.53
N SER A 349 -16.78 -22.47 21.70
CA SER A 349 -15.90 -21.34 21.38
C SER A 349 -15.02 -21.76 20.22
N CYS A 350 -15.07 -21.01 19.12
CA CYS A 350 -14.25 -21.26 17.94
C CYS A 350 -13.25 -20.12 17.75
N SER A 351 -11.99 -20.47 17.52
CA SER A 351 -10.98 -19.54 17.00
C SER A 351 -10.78 -19.80 15.53
N VAL A 352 -10.87 -18.76 14.73
CA VAL A 352 -10.57 -18.83 13.30
C VAL A 352 -9.05 -18.92 13.12
N ASP A 353 -8.60 -19.76 12.20
CA ASP A 353 -7.22 -19.76 11.73
C ASP A 353 -7.01 -18.51 10.86
N HIS A 354 -6.35 -17.50 11.43
CA HIS A 354 -6.13 -16.22 10.74
C HIS A 354 -5.23 -16.37 9.51
N ASP A 355 -4.29 -17.32 9.52
CA ASP A 355 -3.40 -17.58 8.39
C ASP A 355 -4.18 -18.18 7.21
N ALA A 356 -5.25 -18.95 7.49
CA ALA A 356 -6.15 -19.50 6.47
C ALA A 356 -7.10 -18.45 5.84
N LEU A 357 -7.26 -17.29 6.47
CA LEU A 357 -8.08 -16.18 5.95
C LEU A 357 -7.30 -15.20 5.05
N ASP A 358 -6.15 -15.61 4.52
CA ASP A 358 -5.48 -14.85 3.48
C ASP A 358 -6.22 -14.97 2.12
N ARG A 359 -5.60 -14.52 1.01
CA ARG A 359 -6.08 -14.53 -0.41
C ARG A 359 -6.82 -15.81 -0.86
N ASP A 360 -6.72 -16.87 -0.07
CA ASP A 360 -7.09 -18.24 -0.33
C ASP A 360 -8.45 -18.69 0.22
N ALA A 361 -9.10 -17.91 1.08
CA ALA A 361 -10.36 -18.33 1.71
C ALA A 361 -11.58 -18.30 0.76
N VAL A 362 -11.51 -17.57 -0.35
CA VAL A 362 -12.65 -17.38 -1.26
C VAL A 362 -12.51 -18.24 -2.51
N VAL A 363 -13.54 -19.05 -2.78
CA VAL A 363 -13.63 -19.94 -3.94
C VAL A 363 -14.95 -19.70 -4.66
N GLY A 364 -14.88 -18.97 -5.78
CA GLY A 364 -16.09 -18.54 -6.49
C GLY A 364 -16.96 -17.65 -5.61
N GLU A 365 -18.22 -18.06 -5.41
CA GLU A 365 -19.20 -17.36 -4.57
C GLU A 365 -19.21 -17.87 -3.12
N THR A 366 -18.21 -18.64 -2.71
CA THR A 366 -18.16 -19.31 -1.40
C THR A 366 -16.96 -18.84 -0.59
N LEU A 367 -17.19 -18.46 0.67
CA LEU A 367 -16.16 -18.23 1.67
C LEU A 367 -15.93 -19.51 2.47
N VAL A 368 -14.71 -20.01 2.48
CA VAL A 368 -14.31 -21.15 3.30
C VAL A 368 -13.51 -20.66 4.50
N VAL A 369 -14.03 -20.95 5.69
CA VAL A 369 -13.44 -20.54 6.97
C VAL A 369 -12.95 -21.77 7.72
N SER A 370 -11.67 -21.76 8.07
CA SER A 370 -11.05 -22.77 8.92
C SER A 370 -11.01 -22.30 10.37
N MET A 371 -11.49 -23.12 11.30
CA MET A 371 -11.58 -22.77 12.71
C MET A 371 -11.33 -23.97 13.62
N VAL A 372 -10.79 -23.73 14.80
CA VAL A 372 -10.66 -24.72 15.86
C VAL A 372 -11.70 -24.41 16.92
N CYS A 373 -12.59 -25.35 17.17
CA CYS A 373 -13.70 -25.24 18.11
C CYS A 373 -13.47 -26.13 19.33
N ALA A 374 -13.87 -25.64 20.51
CA ALA A 374 -13.89 -26.38 21.75
C ALA A 374 -15.20 -26.11 22.52
N PRO A 375 -15.73 -27.10 23.26
CA PRO A 375 -16.90 -26.88 24.10
C PRO A 375 -16.59 -25.87 25.22
N MET A 376 -17.51 -24.93 25.48
CA MET A 376 -17.36 -23.98 26.58
C MET A 376 -17.52 -24.70 27.93
N VAL A 377 -16.43 -24.85 28.69
CA VAL A 377 -16.47 -25.38 30.06
C VAL A 377 -16.36 -24.23 31.07
N GLY A 378 -17.50 -23.69 31.50
CA GLY A 378 -17.57 -22.62 32.51
C GLY A 378 -17.59 -21.20 31.91
N SER A 379 -17.11 -20.20 32.67
CA SER A 379 -17.09 -18.79 32.25
C SER A 379 -15.71 -18.28 31.82
N SER A 380 -14.69 -19.14 31.86
CA SER A 380 -13.35 -18.85 31.35
C SER A 380 -13.29 -19.17 29.86
N HIS A 381 -12.58 -18.34 29.10
CA HIS A 381 -12.26 -18.67 27.70
C HIS A 381 -11.48 -20.00 27.70
N PRO A 382 -11.88 -20.99 26.87
CA PRO A 382 -11.16 -22.24 26.79
C PRO A 382 -9.72 -21.99 26.35
N ASP A 383 -8.78 -22.69 26.98
CA ASP A 383 -7.40 -22.70 26.50
C ASP A 383 -7.37 -23.66 25.31
N LEU A 384 -7.54 -23.09 24.11
CA LEU A 384 -7.54 -23.83 22.85
C LEU A 384 -6.24 -24.63 22.63
N GLY A 385 -5.19 -24.39 23.41
CA GLY A 385 -3.95 -25.17 23.36
C GLY A 385 -4.03 -26.55 24.04
N SER A 386 -4.91 -26.77 25.01
CA SER A 386 -4.80 -27.93 25.92
C SER A 386 -6.09 -28.69 26.24
N ASP A 387 -7.25 -28.20 25.81
CA ASP A 387 -8.52 -28.84 26.13
C ASP A 387 -8.77 -30.13 25.31
N PRO A 388 -9.16 -31.25 25.95
CA PRO A 388 -9.57 -32.45 25.25
C PRO A 388 -10.93 -32.23 24.56
N GLY A 389 -11.09 -32.75 23.34
CA GLY A 389 -12.33 -32.62 22.57
C GLY A 389 -12.37 -31.43 21.61
N ARG A 390 -11.21 -30.88 21.24
CA ARG A 390 -11.10 -29.92 20.14
C ARG A 390 -11.56 -30.55 18.82
N VAL A 391 -12.28 -29.76 18.04
CA VAL A 391 -12.70 -30.11 16.69
C VAL A 391 -12.08 -29.08 15.75
N HIS A 392 -11.33 -29.55 14.76
CA HIS A 392 -11.01 -28.71 13.63
C HIS A 392 -12.22 -28.72 12.69
N ARG A 393 -12.72 -27.53 12.39
CA ARG A 393 -13.94 -27.32 11.60
C ARG A 393 -13.60 -26.44 10.42
N MET A 394 -14.04 -26.86 9.24
CA MET A 394 -14.09 -26.01 8.05
C MET A 394 -15.54 -25.81 7.64
N VAL A 395 -15.89 -24.56 7.40
CA VAL A 395 -17.24 -24.18 6.97
C VAL A 395 -17.15 -23.39 5.69
N ALA A 396 -17.85 -23.84 4.66
CA ALA A 396 -18.12 -23.05 3.48
C ALA A 396 -19.46 -22.34 3.64
N ALA A 397 -19.46 -21.04 3.44
CA ALA A 397 -20.66 -20.20 3.44
C ALA A 397 -20.80 -19.48 2.11
N ASP A 398 -22.03 -19.39 1.61
CA ASP A 398 -22.36 -18.55 0.46
C ASP A 398 -22.07 -17.08 0.80
N LEU A 399 -21.29 -16.40 -0.06
CA LEU A 399 -20.83 -15.04 0.20
C LEU A 399 -21.98 -14.03 0.31
N ALA A 400 -23.05 -14.22 -0.45
CA ALA A 400 -24.16 -13.27 -0.52
C ALA A 400 -25.11 -13.42 0.68
N THR A 401 -25.38 -14.64 1.11
CA THR A 401 -26.42 -14.97 2.09
C THR A 401 -25.88 -15.35 3.46
N GLY A 402 -24.66 -15.89 3.52
CA GLY A 402 -24.09 -16.49 4.72
C GLY A 402 -24.61 -17.90 5.01
N ASP A 403 -25.42 -18.46 4.12
CA ASP A 403 -25.94 -19.81 4.28
C ASP A 403 -24.79 -20.83 4.17
N GLU A 404 -24.75 -21.78 5.10
CA GLU A 404 -23.79 -22.88 5.09
C GLU A 404 -24.00 -23.76 3.83
N VAL A 405 -22.96 -23.85 3.00
CA VAL A 405 -22.94 -24.70 1.79
C VAL A 405 -22.53 -26.11 2.17
N TRP A 406 -21.42 -26.23 2.91
CA TRP A 406 -20.92 -27.49 3.44
C TRP A 406 -20.14 -27.25 4.74
N ARG A 407 -20.04 -28.30 5.54
CA ARG A 407 -19.28 -28.32 6.78
C ARG A 407 -18.48 -29.61 6.87
N TRP A 408 -17.22 -29.47 7.26
CA TRP A 408 -16.32 -30.57 7.55
C TRP A 408 -15.79 -30.44 8.98
N GLU A 409 -15.70 -31.56 9.68
CA GLU A 409 -15.24 -31.62 11.07
C GLU A 409 -14.36 -32.83 11.31
N ARG A 410 -13.24 -32.62 12.02
CA ARG A 410 -12.37 -33.69 12.50
C ARG A 410 -11.99 -33.45 13.95
N HIS A 411 -12.14 -34.49 14.78
CA HIS A 411 -11.64 -34.46 16.15
C HIS A 411 -10.11 -34.43 16.16
N ILE A 412 -9.54 -33.50 16.93
CA ILE A 412 -8.09 -33.44 17.16
C ILE A 412 -7.80 -34.36 18.36
N GLU A 413 -7.33 -35.57 18.07
CA GLU A 413 -7.10 -36.61 19.09
C GLU A 413 -5.88 -36.31 19.97
N ASP A 414 -4.85 -35.62 19.45
CA ASP A 414 -3.63 -35.31 20.19
C ASP A 414 -3.57 -33.84 20.67
N ALA A 415 -3.47 -33.70 21.99
CA ALA A 415 -3.31 -32.40 22.66
C ALA A 415 -1.88 -31.84 22.57
N ASP A 416 -0.89 -32.66 22.19
CA ASP A 416 0.54 -32.30 22.24
C ASP A 416 1.02 -31.46 21.04
N HIS A 417 0.19 -31.24 20.03
CA HIS A 417 0.48 -30.31 18.95
C HIS A 417 -0.21 -28.97 19.20
N THR A 418 0.61 -27.98 19.57
CA THR A 418 0.21 -26.58 19.75
C THR A 418 -0.12 -25.89 18.43
N ASP A 419 0.24 -26.51 17.30
CA ASP A 419 0.00 -25.94 15.98
C ASP A 419 -1.39 -26.38 15.51
N ALA A 420 -2.32 -25.42 15.46
CA ALA A 420 -3.57 -25.60 14.76
C ALA A 420 -3.27 -26.09 13.34
N PRO A 421 -4.01 -27.08 12.83
CA PRO A 421 -3.81 -27.55 11.46
C PRO A 421 -3.98 -26.38 10.51
N ARG A 422 -2.87 -25.98 9.88
CA ARG A 422 -2.88 -24.91 8.90
C ARG A 422 -3.65 -25.36 7.68
N THR A 423 -4.38 -24.42 7.11
CA THR A 423 -5.12 -24.64 5.87
C THR A 423 -4.39 -23.94 4.73
N ARG A 424 -4.10 -24.67 3.65
CA ARG A 424 -3.51 -24.11 2.43
C ARG A 424 -4.46 -24.34 1.26
N ARG A 425 -4.72 -23.31 0.46
CA ARG A 425 -5.43 -23.47 -0.81
C ARG A 425 -4.47 -23.99 -1.86
N VAL A 426 -4.97 -24.91 -2.66
CA VAL A 426 -4.28 -25.40 -3.85
C VAL A 426 -5.26 -25.37 -5.02
N VAL A 427 -4.78 -25.03 -6.21
CA VAL A 427 -5.59 -24.97 -7.43
C VAL A 427 -5.10 -26.05 -8.37
N ASP A 428 -5.90 -27.10 -8.55
CA ASP A 428 -5.69 -28.11 -9.56
C ASP A 428 -6.09 -27.54 -10.93
N ARG A 429 -5.06 -27.29 -11.75
CA ARG A 429 -5.16 -26.78 -13.11
C ARG A 429 -5.06 -27.88 -14.17
N SER A 430 -4.95 -29.15 -13.76
CA SER A 430 -4.79 -30.28 -14.69
C SER A 430 -6.08 -30.61 -15.46
N GLY A 431 -7.23 -30.19 -14.92
CA GLY A 431 -8.55 -30.43 -15.48
C GLY A 431 -9.02 -29.38 -16.49
N PRO A 432 -10.13 -29.64 -17.22
CA PRO A 432 -10.79 -28.64 -18.06
C PRO A 432 -11.47 -27.51 -17.25
N GLU A 433 -11.62 -27.71 -15.94
CA GLU A 433 -12.10 -26.72 -14.98
C GLU A 433 -11.11 -26.67 -13.82
N ASP A 434 -10.69 -25.46 -13.43
CA ASP A 434 -9.83 -25.25 -12.27
C ASP A 434 -10.55 -25.72 -11.00
N ARG A 435 -9.97 -26.67 -10.31
CA ARG A 435 -10.55 -27.23 -9.08
C ARG A 435 -9.75 -26.71 -7.89
N THR A 436 -10.40 -25.95 -7.02
CA THR A 436 -9.76 -25.50 -5.79
C THR A 436 -9.91 -26.55 -4.69
N MET A 437 -8.82 -26.84 -3.98
CA MET A 437 -8.76 -27.75 -2.84
C MET A 437 -8.14 -27.05 -1.63
N PHE A 438 -8.46 -27.55 -0.45
CA PHE A 438 -7.85 -27.14 0.81
C PHE A 438 -7.09 -28.30 1.43
N VAL A 439 -5.82 -28.07 1.75
CA VAL A 439 -5.00 -29.03 2.49
C VAL A 439 -5.02 -28.63 3.96
N ILE A 440 -5.43 -29.56 4.82
CA ILE A 440 -5.55 -29.38 6.26
C ILE A 440 -4.53 -30.27 6.96
N GLY A 441 -3.67 -29.66 7.77
CA GLY A 441 -2.61 -30.45 8.37
C GLY A 441 -1.73 -31.04 7.26
N ALA A 442 -1.09 -32.18 7.51
CA ALA A 442 -0.27 -32.87 6.50
C ALA A 442 -1.04 -33.90 5.66
N SER A 443 -2.33 -34.13 5.95
CA SER A 443 -3.00 -35.36 5.54
C SER A 443 -4.33 -35.16 4.82
N VAL A 444 -5.16 -34.19 5.19
CA VAL A 444 -6.52 -34.13 4.62
C VAL A 444 -6.57 -33.14 3.48
N VAL A 445 -7.16 -33.58 2.37
CA VAL A 445 -7.41 -32.74 1.20
C VAL A 445 -8.91 -32.67 0.99
N ILE A 446 -9.45 -31.46 1.05
CA ILE A 446 -10.88 -31.19 0.90
C ILE A 446 -11.12 -30.44 -0.39
N ASP A 447 -12.11 -30.89 -1.15
CA ASP A 447 -12.63 -30.14 -2.29
C ASP A 447 -13.33 -28.86 -1.79
N ALA A 448 -12.87 -27.69 -2.24
CA ALA A 448 -13.37 -26.42 -1.75
C ALA A 448 -14.86 -26.17 -2.08
N ARG A 449 -15.38 -26.81 -3.12
CA ARG A 449 -16.75 -26.60 -3.60
C ARG A 449 -17.74 -27.52 -2.90
N THR A 450 -17.34 -28.74 -2.59
CA THR A 450 -18.23 -29.80 -2.08
C THR A 450 -18.01 -30.13 -0.61
N GLY A 451 -16.83 -29.83 -0.06
CA GLY A 451 -16.45 -30.25 1.29
C GLY A 451 -16.11 -31.74 1.40
N GLU A 452 -16.08 -32.47 0.27
CA GLU A 452 -15.72 -33.90 0.26
C GLU A 452 -14.21 -34.06 0.43
N GLU A 453 -13.81 -35.03 1.26
CA GLU A 453 -12.42 -35.47 1.36
C GLU A 453 -12.03 -36.16 0.04
N VAL A 454 -11.09 -35.57 -0.68
CA VAL A 454 -10.60 -36.08 -1.97
C VAL A 454 -9.51 -37.11 -1.75
N ALA A 455 -8.66 -36.86 -0.75
CA ALA A 455 -7.56 -37.74 -0.38
C ALA A 455 -7.26 -37.61 1.12
N ASP A 456 -6.96 -38.75 1.75
CA ASP A 456 -6.25 -38.82 3.02
C ASP A 456 -4.80 -39.19 2.68
N LEU A 457 -3.97 -38.16 2.56
CA LEU A 457 -2.54 -38.28 2.37
C LEU A 457 -1.98 -38.95 3.63
N ASP A 458 -1.38 -40.13 3.47
CA ASP A 458 -0.74 -40.82 4.59
C ASP A 458 0.16 -39.82 5.35
N PRO A 459 0.00 -39.72 6.69
CA PRO A 459 0.82 -38.82 7.47
C PRO A 459 2.27 -39.20 7.22
N PRO A 460 3.16 -38.22 6.94
CA PRO A 460 4.57 -38.53 6.81
C PRO A 460 5.01 -39.28 8.07
N ASP A 461 5.86 -40.30 7.92
CA ASP A 461 6.47 -41.01 9.04
C ASP A 461 6.83 -39.98 10.12
N GLU A 462 6.19 -40.07 11.30
CA GLU A 462 6.11 -39.03 12.36
C GLU A 462 7.47 -38.43 12.77
N GLN A 463 8.56 -39.11 12.42
CA GLN A 463 9.92 -38.71 12.72
C GLN A 463 10.57 -37.80 11.65
N SER A 464 9.95 -37.55 10.49
CA SER A 464 10.68 -37.04 9.31
C SER A 464 10.20 -35.71 8.70
N MET A 465 8.96 -35.26 8.91
CA MET A 465 8.48 -33.96 8.38
C MET A 465 7.47 -33.31 9.33
N GLY A 466 7.61 -32.00 9.59
CA GLY A 466 6.63 -31.24 10.38
C GLY A 466 5.25 -31.17 9.70
N PRO A 467 4.17 -30.94 10.45
CA PRO A 467 2.80 -31.00 9.93
C PRO A 467 2.47 -29.83 8.99
N ALA A 468 1.68 -30.11 7.96
CA ALA A 468 1.05 -29.20 6.98
C ALA A 468 1.93 -28.37 6.04
N ARG A 469 3.03 -27.81 6.54
CA ARG A 469 3.86 -26.88 5.75
C ARG A 469 4.53 -27.54 4.56
N SER A 470 4.49 -28.87 4.50
CA SER A 470 5.14 -29.60 3.45
C SER A 470 4.36 -29.65 2.15
N VAL A 471 3.03 -29.56 2.13
CA VAL A 471 2.30 -29.68 0.84
C VAL A 471 2.43 -28.37 0.07
N VAL A 472 3.10 -28.42 -1.08
CA VAL A 472 3.24 -27.29 -2.00
C VAL A 472 2.08 -27.28 -3.00
N ASP A 473 1.72 -28.45 -3.50
CA ASP A 473 0.71 -28.62 -4.55
C ASP A 473 0.04 -29.99 -4.49
N ILE A 474 -1.16 -30.07 -5.07
CA ILE A 474 -2.00 -31.25 -5.18
C ILE A 474 -2.98 -31.09 -6.34
N ASP A 475 -3.04 -32.11 -7.18
CA ASP A 475 -3.89 -32.18 -8.35
C ASP A 475 -4.45 -33.60 -8.55
N ALA A 476 -5.16 -33.83 -9.66
CA ALA A 476 -5.65 -35.15 -10.03
C ALA A 476 -4.53 -36.18 -10.32
N HIS A 477 -3.29 -35.75 -10.48
CA HIS A 477 -2.12 -36.58 -10.77
C HIS A 477 -1.27 -36.89 -9.54
N GLY A 478 -1.47 -36.20 -8.42
CA GLY A 478 -0.63 -36.40 -7.26
C GLY A 478 -0.54 -35.23 -6.31
N SER A 479 0.47 -35.26 -5.43
CA SER A 479 0.84 -34.11 -4.60
C SER A 479 2.35 -33.90 -4.60
N ILE A 480 2.76 -32.65 -4.48
CA ILE A 480 4.15 -32.24 -4.28
C ILE A 480 4.30 -31.81 -2.83
N ARG A 481 5.22 -32.45 -2.11
CA ARG A 481 5.57 -32.06 -0.74
C ARG A 481 7.03 -31.64 -0.66
N MET A 482 7.33 -30.56 0.05
CA MET A 482 8.66 -30.03 0.31
C MET A 482 8.83 -29.83 1.82
N GLY A 483 9.83 -30.46 2.44
CA GLY A 483 10.07 -30.28 3.87
C GLY A 483 11.53 -30.42 4.25
N PRO A 484 11.93 -29.93 5.44
CA PRO A 484 13.29 -30.11 5.92
C PRO A 484 13.55 -31.59 6.24
N THR A 485 14.74 -32.08 5.87
CA THR A 485 15.17 -33.47 6.14
C THR A 485 15.56 -33.71 7.59
N SER A 486 15.77 -32.65 8.38
CA SER A 486 16.04 -32.71 9.81
C SER A 486 15.60 -31.42 10.50
N THR A 487 15.51 -31.46 11.83
CA THR A 487 15.20 -30.27 12.64
C THR A 487 16.39 -29.34 12.84
N GLU A 488 17.57 -29.68 12.30
CA GLU A 488 18.75 -28.84 12.43
C GLU A 488 18.60 -27.54 11.64
N LYS A 489 19.05 -26.43 12.23
CA LYS A 489 19.17 -25.16 11.54
C LYS A 489 20.14 -25.39 10.37
N TYR A 490 19.68 -25.18 9.13
CA TYR A 490 20.38 -25.50 7.85
C TYR A 490 20.26 -26.95 7.34
N ALA A 491 19.22 -27.70 7.76
CA ALA A 491 18.92 -28.98 7.13
C ALA A 491 18.70 -28.84 5.61
N ALA A 492 19.15 -29.83 4.85
CA ALA A 492 18.71 -30.01 3.47
C ALA A 492 17.19 -30.17 3.43
N TYR A 493 16.56 -29.80 2.34
CA TYR A 493 15.13 -30.06 2.15
C TYR A 493 14.97 -31.21 1.17
N GLU A 494 13.84 -31.88 1.28
CA GLU A 494 13.46 -32.95 0.41
C GLU A 494 12.12 -32.61 -0.22
N VAL A 495 12.09 -32.65 -1.54
CA VAL A 495 10.89 -32.55 -2.34
C VAL A 495 10.49 -33.97 -2.74
N ARG A 496 9.24 -34.33 -2.49
CA ARG A 496 8.66 -35.63 -2.84
C ARG A 496 7.41 -35.41 -3.68
N TRP A 497 7.32 -36.15 -4.77
CA TRP A 497 6.11 -36.26 -5.56
C TRP A 497 5.42 -37.55 -5.16
N PHE A 498 4.11 -37.48 -5.02
CA PHE A 498 3.23 -38.60 -4.69
C PHE A 498 2.22 -38.76 -5.81
N ASP A 499 1.86 -39.98 -6.16
CA ASP A 499 0.75 -40.24 -7.06
C ASP A 499 -0.61 -40.08 -6.34
N PRO A 500 -1.77 -40.23 -7.03
CA PRO A 500 -3.08 -40.10 -6.40
C PRO A 500 -3.38 -41.18 -5.35
N SER A 501 -2.59 -42.26 -5.29
CA SER A 501 -2.70 -43.29 -4.26
C SER A 501 -1.90 -42.96 -2.99
N GLY A 502 -1.12 -41.87 -3.02
CA GLY A 502 -0.23 -41.46 -1.94
C GLY A 502 1.12 -42.15 -1.96
N GLU A 503 1.45 -42.94 -3.01
CA GLU A 503 2.77 -43.55 -3.15
C GLU A 503 3.77 -42.54 -3.70
N SER A 504 4.95 -42.44 -3.08
CA SER A 504 6.00 -41.53 -3.56
C SER A 504 6.56 -42.03 -4.88
N THR A 505 6.43 -41.22 -5.93
CA THR A 505 6.94 -41.54 -7.28
C THR A 505 8.36 -41.01 -7.47
N HIS A 506 8.64 -39.82 -6.93
CA HIS A 506 9.94 -39.17 -7.06
C HIS A 506 10.35 -38.50 -5.75
N THR A 507 11.66 -38.43 -5.54
CA THR A 507 12.26 -37.71 -4.42
C THR A 507 13.49 -36.96 -4.91
N TYR A 508 13.57 -35.66 -4.60
CA TYR A 508 14.71 -34.82 -4.89
C TYR A 508 15.18 -34.13 -3.61
N ARG A 509 16.49 -34.21 -3.34
CA ARG A 509 17.10 -33.58 -2.15
C ARG A 509 17.79 -32.28 -2.57
N ILE A 510 17.38 -31.19 -1.94
CA ILE A 510 17.99 -29.88 -2.12
C ILE A 510 19.04 -29.68 -1.02
N ASP A 511 20.31 -29.81 -1.38
CA ASP A 511 21.42 -29.65 -0.45
C ASP A 511 21.68 -28.16 -0.15
N GLY A 512 21.33 -27.72 1.07
CA GLY A 512 21.47 -26.32 1.53
C GLY A 512 22.91 -25.80 1.67
N ALA A 513 23.93 -26.58 1.31
CA ALA A 513 25.33 -26.19 1.42
C ALA A 513 25.84 -25.30 0.27
N ARG A 514 25.09 -25.18 -0.84
CA ARG A 514 25.54 -24.42 -2.02
C ARG A 514 25.10 -22.96 -2.06
N ARG A 515 23.98 -22.60 -1.43
CA ARG A 515 23.46 -21.21 -1.30
C ARG A 515 22.84 -21.07 0.08
N SER A 516 23.11 -19.97 0.80
CA SER A 516 22.68 -19.84 2.20
C SER A 516 21.16 -19.77 2.27
N TRP A 517 20.56 -20.86 2.73
CA TRP A 517 19.12 -21.01 2.84
C TRP A 517 18.57 -20.38 4.10
N HIS A 518 17.89 -19.24 3.94
CA HIS A 518 17.07 -18.60 4.97
C HIS A 518 15.58 -18.95 4.77
N LEU A 519 15.25 -20.24 4.65
CA LEU A 519 13.87 -20.71 4.38
C LEU A 519 12.87 -20.57 5.55
N ARG A 520 13.26 -20.06 6.71
CA ARG A 520 12.40 -20.13 7.90
C ARG A 520 11.03 -19.48 7.71
N ASP A 521 10.93 -18.53 6.79
CA ASP A 521 9.69 -17.84 6.43
C ASP A 521 9.31 -17.98 4.93
N HIS A 522 10.13 -18.64 4.09
CA HIS A 522 9.95 -18.70 2.62
C HIS A 522 9.42 -20.04 2.05
N GLU A 523 9.07 -21.03 2.89
CA GLU A 523 8.35 -22.25 2.42
C GLU A 523 7.06 -21.92 1.65
N TRP A 524 6.54 -20.70 1.82
CA TRP A 524 5.35 -20.15 1.19
C TRP A 524 5.56 -19.75 -0.27
N ASN A 525 6.81 -19.55 -0.71
CA ASN A 525 7.10 -18.92 -2.00
C ASN A 525 7.41 -19.95 -3.10
N ALA A 526 7.36 -21.24 -2.79
CA ALA A 526 7.47 -22.28 -3.80
C ALA A 526 6.17 -22.36 -4.62
N VAL A 527 6.30 -22.36 -5.94
CA VAL A 527 5.19 -22.36 -6.89
C VAL A 527 5.24 -23.65 -7.68
N ALA A 528 4.18 -24.44 -7.62
CA ALA A 528 4.00 -25.53 -8.54
C ALA A 528 3.28 -25.05 -9.81
N LEU A 529 3.73 -25.56 -10.93
CA LEU A 529 3.14 -25.39 -12.25
C LEU A 529 2.53 -26.70 -12.71
N ASP A 530 1.78 -26.64 -13.80
CA ASP A 530 1.18 -27.82 -14.41
C ASP A 530 2.25 -28.88 -14.72
N HIS A 531 1.87 -30.16 -14.67
CA HIS A 531 2.73 -31.33 -14.93
C HIS A 531 3.82 -31.62 -13.88
N GLY A 532 3.67 -31.12 -12.66
CA GLY A 532 4.54 -31.50 -11.55
C GLY A 532 5.89 -30.76 -11.54
N THR A 533 5.99 -29.63 -12.24
CA THR A 533 7.13 -28.73 -12.15
C THR A 533 7.01 -27.87 -10.89
N LEU A 534 8.04 -27.90 -10.04
CA LEU A 534 8.16 -27.08 -8.85
C LEU A 534 9.23 -26.01 -9.05
N LEU A 535 8.84 -24.76 -8.85
CA LEU A 535 9.74 -23.61 -8.78
C LEU A 535 9.96 -23.22 -7.33
N THR A 536 11.21 -22.98 -6.96
CA THR A 536 11.58 -22.51 -5.62
C THR A 536 12.54 -21.33 -5.74
N PRO A 537 12.26 -20.16 -5.13
CA PRO A 537 13.16 -19.03 -5.17
C PRO A 537 14.34 -19.23 -4.22
N PHE A 538 15.51 -18.76 -4.62
CA PHE A 538 16.74 -18.77 -3.85
C PHE A 538 17.37 -17.40 -3.86
N THR A 539 17.73 -16.94 -2.68
CA THR A 539 18.66 -15.84 -2.47
C THR A 539 20.04 -16.43 -2.27
N GLY A 540 20.98 -15.88 -3.00
CA GLY A 540 22.36 -16.31 -2.97
C GLY A 540 23.03 -15.98 -1.64
N GLY A 541 24.11 -16.70 -1.32
CA GLY A 541 24.81 -16.51 -0.06
C GLY A 541 25.72 -15.29 -0.03
N PRO A 542 26.39 -15.02 1.10
CA PRO A 542 27.31 -13.88 1.23
C PRO A 542 28.41 -13.84 0.16
N ASP A 543 28.77 -15.01 -0.39
CA ASP A 543 29.81 -15.16 -1.41
C ASP A 543 29.27 -15.30 -2.85
N ASP A 544 27.95 -15.40 -3.03
CA ASP A 544 27.26 -15.55 -4.32
C ASP A 544 25.93 -14.81 -4.24
N ALA A 545 25.96 -13.48 -4.30
CA ALA A 545 24.84 -12.60 -3.95
C ALA A 545 23.77 -12.44 -5.06
N GLY A 546 23.60 -13.46 -5.91
CA GLY A 546 22.62 -13.50 -6.99
C GLY A 546 21.24 -13.98 -6.55
N TYR A 547 20.23 -13.74 -7.39
CA TYR A 547 18.89 -14.29 -7.23
C TYR A 547 18.70 -15.38 -8.27
N SER A 548 18.18 -16.53 -7.84
CA SER A 548 18.02 -17.69 -8.71
C SER A 548 16.75 -18.46 -8.38
N VAL A 549 16.24 -19.20 -9.34
CA VAL A 549 15.09 -20.09 -9.14
C VAL A 549 15.52 -21.50 -9.50
N LEU A 550 15.25 -22.45 -8.61
CA LEU A 550 15.40 -23.88 -8.90
C LEU A 550 14.09 -24.37 -9.51
N SER A 551 14.18 -24.86 -10.74
CA SER A 551 13.10 -25.58 -11.44
C SER A 551 13.33 -27.08 -11.30
N LEU A 552 12.37 -27.77 -10.71
CA LEU A 552 12.37 -29.23 -10.52
C LEU A 552 11.20 -29.82 -11.31
N SER A 553 11.48 -30.56 -12.37
CA SER A 553 10.45 -31.22 -13.18
C SER A 553 10.53 -32.72 -13.01
N ALA A 554 9.43 -33.35 -12.60
CA ALA A 554 9.35 -34.80 -12.44
C ALA A 554 9.17 -35.46 -13.83
N GLY A 555 10.25 -36.05 -14.36
CA GLY A 555 10.21 -36.89 -15.56
C GLY A 555 9.67 -38.30 -15.27
N GLU A 556 9.77 -39.21 -16.23
CA GLU A 556 9.28 -40.59 -16.07
C GLU A 556 10.16 -41.43 -15.12
N GLU A 557 11.47 -41.16 -15.08
CA GLU A 557 12.44 -41.93 -14.28
C GLU A 557 13.29 -41.07 -13.31
N SER A 558 13.34 -39.75 -13.52
CA SER A 558 14.19 -38.84 -12.75
C SER A 558 13.60 -37.45 -12.65
N VAL A 559 13.99 -36.73 -11.60
CA VAL A 559 13.71 -35.30 -11.46
C VAL A 559 14.82 -34.52 -12.16
N ASP A 560 14.44 -33.74 -13.17
CA ASP A 560 15.33 -32.81 -13.83
C ASP A 560 15.38 -31.52 -13.00
N ALA A 561 16.59 -31.09 -12.65
CA ALA A 561 16.83 -29.92 -11.82
C ALA A 561 17.64 -28.88 -12.59
N GLU A 562 17.03 -27.72 -12.83
CA GLU A 562 17.63 -26.61 -13.56
C GLU A 562 17.66 -25.35 -12.69
N TRP A 563 18.79 -24.65 -12.70
CA TRP A 563 18.94 -23.36 -12.03
C TRP A 563 18.77 -22.25 -13.05
N ILE A 564 17.80 -21.38 -12.79
CA ILE A 564 17.54 -20.18 -13.58
C ILE A 564 18.11 -19.00 -12.81
N GLU A 565 19.19 -18.42 -13.32
CA GLU A 565 19.75 -17.20 -12.76
C GLU A 565 18.85 -16.02 -13.14
N VAL A 566 18.24 -15.37 -12.14
CA VAL A 566 17.35 -14.22 -12.31
C VAL A 566 18.13 -12.93 -12.34
N LEU A 567 19.14 -12.82 -11.47
CA LEU A 567 19.99 -11.65 -11.36
C LEU A 567 21.42 -12.06 -11.03
N GLU A 568 22.35 -11.74 -11.93
CA GLU A 568 23.78 -11.84 -11.66
C GLU A 568 24.24 -10.64 -10.84
N ASN A 569 24.83 -10.88 -9.67
CA ASN A 569 25.40 -9.79 -8.88
C ASN A 569 26.80 -9.45 -9.40
N GLU A 570 26.88 -8.48 -10.30
CA GLU A 570 28.17 -8.03 -10.86
C GLU A 570 29.06 -7.31 -9.82
N GLN A 571 28.50 -6.82 -8.71
CA GLN A 571 29.20 -5.93 -7.79
C GLN A 571 29.75 -6.64 -6.54
N GLY A 572 29.36 -7.89 -6.28
CA GLY A 572 29.84 -8.66 -5.13
C GLY A 572 29.44 -8.07 -3.78
N GLU A 573 28.49 -7.13 -3.77
CA GLU A 573 27.87 -6.63 -2.55
C GLU A 573 26.81 -7.66 -2.14
N GLY A 574 26.88 -8.15 -0.90
CA GLY A 574 25.92 -9.11 -0.38
C GLY A 574 24.48 -8.57 -0.46
N PRO A 575 23.46 -9.44 -0.51
CA PRO A 575 22.08 -8.99 -0.47
C PRO A 575 21.80 -8.17 0.79
N ASP A 576 20.74 -7.35 0.75
CA ASP A 576 20.24 -6.64 1.93
C ASP A 576 20.01 -7.62 3.10
N ALA A 577 19.95 -7.11 4.34
CA ALA A 577 19.82 -7.93 5.53
C ALA A 577 18.55 -8.81 5.55
N ASP A 578 17.57 -8.50 4.69
CA ASP A 578 16.31 -9.22 4.53
C ASP A 578 15.89 -9.22 3.05
N PRO A 579 16.51 -10.06 2.20
CA PRO A 579 16.21 -10.07 0.78
C PRO A 579 14.90 -10.80 0.52
N GLU A 580 13.87 -10.06 0.10
CA GLU A 580 12.61 -10.64 -0.38
C GLU A 580 12.84 -11.23 -1.78
N HIS A 581 12.58 -12.53 -1.93
CA HIS A 581 12.52 -13.23 -3.21
C HIS A 581 11.25 -14.08 -3.28
N GLU A 582 10.29 -13.64 -4.07
CA GLU A 582 8.96 -14.25 -4.16
C GLU A 582 8.63 -14.66 -5.60
N LEU A 583 7.80 -15.70 -5.75
CA LEU A 583 7.33 -16.18 -7.04
C LEU A 583 5.80 -16.10 -7.10
N PHE A 584 5.28 -15.62 -8.23
CA PHE A 584 3.84 -15.55 -8.48
C PHE A 584 3.52 -16.17 -9.84
N PRO A 585 2.72 -17.25 -9.91
CA PRO A 585 2.22 -17.74 -11.18
C PRO A 585 1.20 -16.74 -11.73
N MET A 586 1.42 -16.24 -12.95
CA MET A 586 0.53 -15.26 -13.58
C MET A 586 0.29 -15.59 -15.07
N PRO A 587 -0.78 -15.08 -15.68
CA PRO A 587 -0.97 -15.13 -17.13
C PRO A 587 0.28 -14.70 -17.89
N GLY A 588 0.87 -15.59 -18.70
CA GLY A 588 2.02 -15.31 -19.56
C GLY A 588 3.42 -15.58 -18.96
N ALA A 589 3.59 -15.56 -17.64
CA ALA A 589 4.87 -15.84 -16.99
C ALA A 589 4.72 -16.23 -15.50
N VAL A 590 5.75 -16.84 -14.93
CA VAL A 590 5.93 -16.85 -13.48
C VAL A 590 6.74 -15.63 -13.10
N LEU A 591 6.16 -14.70 -12.35
CA LEU A 591 6.86 -13.50 -11.92
C LEU A 591 7.78 -13.83 -10.76
N SER A 592 9.07 -13.49 -10.89
CA SER A 592 10.04 -13.44 -9.82
C SER A 592 10.20 -11.99 -9.36
N LEU A 593 9.94 -11.76 -8.07
CA LEU A 593 10.08 -10.49 -7.39
C LEU A 593 11.34 -10.53 -6.54
N ALA A 594 12.28 -9.62 -6.76
CA ALA A 594 13.52 -9.53 -6.00
C ALA A 594 13.80 -8.07 -5.59
N THR A 595 14.12 -7.84 -4.32
CA THR A 595 14.50 -6.51 -3.82
C THR A 595 16.02 -6.43 -3.63
N VAL A 596 16.68 -5.50 -4.32
CA VAL A 596 18.15 -5.33 -4.30
C VAL A 596 18.49 -3.89 -3.99
N HIS A 597 19.08 -3.63 -2.81
CA HIS A 597 19.42 -2.28 -2.34
C HIS A 597 18.20 -1.34 -2.36
N GLY A 598 17.04 -1.86 -1.94
CA GLY A 598 15.75 -1.15 -1.99
C GLY A 598 15.17 -0.93 -3.40
N THR A 599 15.82 -1.42 -4.45
CA THR A 599 15.26 -1.40 -5.82
C THR A 599 14.50 -2.69 -6.09
N LEU A 600 13.23 -2.59 -6.46
CA LEU A 600 12.45 -3.73 -6.90
C LEU A 600 12.84 -4.14 -8.31
N ILE A 601 13.15 -5.42 -8.48
CA ILE A 601 13.42 -6.07 -9.76
C ILE A 601 12.34 -7.11 -10.00
N LEU A 602 11.66 -6.97 -11.13
CA LEU A 602 10.60 -7.85 -11.60
C LEU A 602 11.14 -8.64 -12.79
N SER A 603 11.03 -9.96 -12.75
CA SER A 603 11.49 -10.82 -13.83
C SER A 603 10.40 -11.82 -14.21
N GLY A 604 9.99 -11.82 -15.47
CA GLY A 604 9.05 -12.82 -15.99
C GLY A 604 9.81 -14.07 -16.43
N LEU A 605 9.56 -15.18 -15.75
CA LEU A 605 10.14 -16.47 -16.08
C LEU A 605 9.22 -17.22 -17.05
N VAL A 606 9.81 -17.74 -18.13
CA VAL A 606 9.09 -18.31 -19.27
C VAL A 606 9.74 -19.63 -19.72
N PRO A 607 9.04 -20.43 -20.56
CA PRO A 607 9.61 -21.64 -21.16
C PRO A 607 10.84 -21.42 -22.04
#